data_AF-A0A3P3R5F3-F1
#
_entry.id   AF-A0A3P3R5F3-F1
#
_cell.length_a   1.000
_cell.length_b   1.000
_cell.length_c   1.000
_cell.angle_alpha   90.00
_cell.angle_beta   90.00
_cell.angle_gamma   90.00
#
_symmetry.space_group_name_H-M   'P 1'
#
loop_
_entity.id
_entity.type
_entity.pdbx_description
1 polymer ?
#
loop_
_entity_poly.entity_id
_entity_poly.type
_entity_poly.pdbx_seq_one_letter_code
_entity_poly.pdbx_strand_id
1 'polypeptide(L)'
;MKRHRRETPTYAVEGSRDHWLYNGSNTAIEPFEDDTIEAFSVVTCVPRPHGEDAGEESIRREIEANPGAYRFAILMDHAGREMLRRTFAAQEATGQAVAPPFLLYLTMQADASSQEAFCKACAELLRGEGWTGYKAVQAAWEAIPVDCDDVIDNKFLPE
;
A
#
# COMPACT_ATOMS: atom_id res chain seq x y z
N MET A 1 -12.99 -3.00 10.75
CA MET A 1 -11.65 -2.85 11.38
C MET A 1 -11.53 -3.48 12.76
N LYS A 2 -12.56 -3.40 13.63
CA LYS A 2 -12.53 -3.96 15.00
C LYS A 2 -12.11 -5.45 15.11
N ARG A 3 -12.29 -6.26 14.06
CA ARG A 3 -11.84 -7.67 14.02
C ARG A 3 -10.32 -7.88 14.16
N HIS A 4 -9.52 -6.87 13.79
CA HIS A 4 -8.05 -6.91 13.82
C HIS A 4 -7.47 -6.22 15.05
N ARG A 5 -8.32 -5.59 15.87
CA ARG A 5 -7.95 -5.03 17.18
C ARG A 5 -7.58 -6.20 18.08
N ARG A 6 -6.34 -6.23 18.57
CA ARG A 6 -5.94 -7.21 19.58
C ARG A 6 -6.37 -6.68 20.94
N GLU A 7 -7.11 -7.47 21.70
CA GLU A 7 -7.34 -7.19 23.12
C GLU A 7 -6.06 -7.54 23.90
N THR A 8 -5.71 -6.72 24.89
CA THR A 8 -4.49 -6.93 25.67
C THR A 8 -4.63 -8.23 26.46
N PRO A 9 -3.72 -9.20 26.31
CA PRO A 9 -3.53 -10.16 27.37
C PRO A 9 -2.94 -9.40 28.56
N THR A 10 -3.46 -9.61 29.76
CA THR A 10 -3.04 -8.96 31.02
C THR A 10 -1.55 -9.13 31.37
N TYR A 11 -0.81 -9.89 30.55
CA TYR A 11 0.57 -10.33 30.71
C TYR A 11 1.50 -9.90 29.56
N ALA A 12 1.07 -9.05 28.63
CA ALA A 12 1.94 -8.54 27.56
C ALA A 12 2.92 -7.49 28.10
N VAL A 13 4.10 -7.93 28.52
CA VAL A 13 5.19 -7.09 29.05
C VAL A 13 5.64 -6.06 28.00
N GLU A 14 5.94 -4.83 28.43
CA GLU A 14 6.46 -3.77 27.56
C GLU A 14 7.70 -4.25 26.79
N GLY A 15 7.73 -3.97 25.48
CA GLY A 15 8.76 -4.46 24.56
C GLY A 15 8.56 -5.89 24.02
N SER A 16 7.59 -6.65 24.54
CA SER A 16 7.25 -7.98 23.98
C SER A 16 6.46 -7.89 22.68
N ARG A 17 6.55 -8.91 21.81
CA ARG A 17 5.81 -8.98 20.54
C ARG A 17 4.31 -8.70 20.69
N ASP A 18 3.69 -9.26 21.73
CA ASP A 18 2.27 -9.08 21.98
C ASP A 18 1.92 -7.64 22.38
N HIS A 19 2.84 -6.97 23.10
CA HIS A 19 2.72 -5.55 23.43
C HIS A 19 2.85 -4.66 22.18
N TRP A 20 3.80 -4.95 21.29
CA TRP A 20 3.94 -4.26 20.01
C TRP A 20 2.73 -4.46 19.10
N LEU A 21 2.20 -5.69 19.01
CA LEU A 21 1.00 -5.99 18.21
C LEU A 21 -0.25 -5.32 18.78
N TYR A 22 -0.40 -5.29 20.10
CA TYR A 22 -1.48 -4.57 20.76
C TYR A 22 -1.42 -3.07 20.45
N ASN A 23 -0.29 -2.41 20.74
CA ASN A 23 -0.12 -0.97 20.50
C ASN A 23 -0.28 -0.64 19.02
N GLY A 24 0.42 -1.34 18.13
CA GLY A 24 0.33 -1.13 16.69
C GLY A 24 -1.10 -1.30 16.17
N SER A 25 -1.85 -2.29 16.67
CA SER A 25 -3.25 -2.48 16.27
C SER A 25 -4.18 -1.36 16.75
N ASN A 26 -3.96 -0.80 17.95
CA ASN A 26 -4.77 0.32 18.45
C ASN A 26 -4.37 1.63 17.78
N THR A 27 -3.08 1.92 17.64
CA THR A 27 -2.58 3.11 16.92
C THR A 27 -3.01 3.12 15.45
N ALA A 28 -3.13 1.96 14.82
CA ALA A 28 -3.66 1.87 13.45
C ALA A 28 -5.18 2.09 13.37
N ILE A 29 -5.93 1.93 14.47
CA ILE A 29 -7.38 2.08 14.51
C ILE A 29 -7.79 3.47 15.01
N GLU A 30 -7.00 4.06 15.91
CA GLU A 30 -7.24 5.36 16.54
C GLU A 30 -7.58 6.47 15.52
N PRO A 31 -6.87 6.61 14.38
CA PRO A 31 -7.21 7.62 13.39
C PRO A 31 -8.55 7.40 12.66
N PHE A 32 -9.12 6.19 12.73
CA PHE A 32 -10.44 5.85 12.17
C PHE A 32 -11.57 5.98 13.20
N GLU A 33 -11.25 6.06 14.49
CA GLU A 33 -12.21 6.31 15.58
C GLU A 33 -12.24 7.80 16.00
N ASP A 34 -11.32 8.62 15.49
CA ASP A 34 -11.29 10.05 15.69
C ASP A 34 -12.10 10.77 14.59
N ASP A 35 -13.34 11.12 14.95
CA ASP A 35 -14.30 11.82 14.09
C ASP A 35 -13.83 13.22 13.65
N THR A 36 -12.74 13.75 14.22
CA THR A 36 -12.15 15.04 13.85
C THR A 36 -11.13 14.93 12.72
N ILE A 37 -10.67 13.72 12.40
CA ILE A 37 -9.71 13.48 11.32
C ILE A 37 -10.45 13.29 9.99
N GLU A 38 -10.67 14.40 9.27
CA GLU A 38 -11.25 14.40 7.92
C GLU A 38 -10.30 13.86 6.82
N ALA A 39 -9.04 13.55 7.18
CA ALA A 39 -7.97 13.25 6.24
C ALA A 39 -8.03 11.85 5.59
N PHE A 40 -8.97 10.99 6.02
CA PHE A 40 -9.10 9.63 5.49
C PHE A 40 -10.27 9.51 4.52
N SER A 41 -9.97 9.21 3.25
CA SER A 41 -10.98 8.76 2.30
C SER A 41 -11.33 7.29 2.56
N VAL A 42 -12.63 6.99 2.59
CA VAL A 42 -13.16 5.64 2.72
C VAL A 42 -12.66 4.80 1.53
N VAL A 43 -11.92 3.72 1.82
CA VAL A 43 -11.52 2.75 0.81
C VAL A 43 -12.70 1.82 0.57
N THR A 44 -13.32 1.91 -0.60
CA THR A 44 -14.27 0.91 -1.07
C THR A 44 -13.51 -0.38 -1.34
N CYS A 45 -13.52 -1.32 -0.39
CA CYS A 45 -13.06 -2.68 -0.64
C CYS A 45 -14.06 -3.36 -1.57
N VAL A 46 -13.73 -3.42 -2.86
CA VAL A 46 -14.46 -4.23 -3.83
C VAL A 46 -14.43 -5.71 -3.38
N PRO A 47 -15.59 -6.38 -3.27
CA PRO A 47 -15.65 -7.77 -2.84
C PRO A 47 -14.77 -8.63 -3.75
N ARG A 48 -14.00 -9.56 -3.17
CA ARG A 48 -12.98 -10.39 -3.85
C ARG A 48 -13.51 -10.85 -5.22
N PRO A 49 -13.14 -10.15 -6.30
CA PRO A 49 -13.81 -10.36 -7.56
C PRO A 49 -13.23 -11.61 -8.23
N HIS A 50 -14.08 -12.37 -8.90
CA HIS A 50 -13.70 -13.64 -9.54
C HIS A 50 -13.45 -13.40 -11.03
N GLY A 51 -12.30 -13.85 -11.52
CA GLY A 51 -11.90 -13.71 -12.93
C GLY A 51 -10.53 -13.04 -13.08
N GLU A 52 -9.97 -13.13 -14.28
CA GLU A 52 -8.79 -12.37 -14.68
C GLU A 52 -9.09 -10.87 -14.60
N ASP A 53 -8.17 -10.10 -14.01
CA ASP A 53 -8.24 -8.63 -13.85
C ASP A 53 -9.50 -8.08 -13.15
N ALA A 54 -10.25 -8.93 -12.45
CA ALA A 54 -11.55 -8.55 -11.93
C ALA A 54 -11.44 -7.49 -10.81
N GLY A 55 -10.29 -7.41 -10.13
CA GLY A 55 -9.99 -6.40 -9.11
C GLY A 55 -9.76 -5.04 -9.74
N GLU A 56 -8.89 -5.01 -10.72
CA GLU A 56 -8.49 -3.87 -11.54
C GLU A 56 -9.71 -3.25 -12.20
N GLU A 57 -10.53 -4.09 -12.85
CA GLU A 57 -11.76 -3.69 -13.51
C GLU A 57 -12.80 -3.11 -12.54
N SER A 58 -12.88 -3.68 -11.33
CA SER A 58 -13.78 -3.16 -10.30
C SER A 58 -13.33 -1.79 -9.79
N ILE A 59 -12.02 -1.58 -9.59
CA ILE A 59 -11.45 -0.29 -9.21
C ILE A 59 -11.67 0.75 -10.32
N ARG A 60 -11.49 0.34 -11.58
CA ARG A 60 -11.73 1.20 -12.74
C ARG A 60 -13.16 1.75 -12.75
N ARG A 61 -14.16 0.87 -12.60
CA ARG A 61 -15.57 1.25 -12.58
C ARG A 61 -15.91 2.20 -11.43
N GLU A 62 -15.30 1.98 -10.27
CA GLU A 62 -15.50 2.84 -9.09
C GLU A 62 -14.96 4.26 -9.32
N ILE A 63 -13.78 4.39 -9.93
CA ILE A 63 -13.19 5.69 -10.31
C ILE A 63 -14.05 6.38 -11.38
N GLU A 64 -14.54 5.63 -12.38
CA GLU A 64 -15.46 6.14 -13.40
C GLU A 64 -16.80 6.64 -12.87
N ALA A 65 -17.34 5.96 -11.86
CA ALA A 65 -18.58 6.38 -11.22
C ALA A 65 -18.38 7.63 -10.35
N ASN A 66 -17.18 7.85 -9.81
CA ASN A 66 -16.90 8.90 -8.83
C ASN A 66 -15.64 9.71 -9.22
N PRO A 67 -15.66 10.42 -10.37
CA PRO A 67 -14.54 11.23 -10.81
C PRO A 67 -14.21 12.30 -9.75
N GLY A 68 -12.96 12.31 -9.28
CA GLY A 68 -12.47 13.27 -8.28
C GLY A 68 -12.61 12.85 -6.82
N ALA A 69 -13.33 11.76 -6.50
CA ALA A 69 -13.39 11.24 -5.13
C ALA A 69 -12.07 10.61 -4.67
N TYR A 70 -11.23 10.16 -5.62
CA TYR A 70 -10.00 9.43 -5.36
C TYR A 70 -8.78 10.19 -5.89
N ARG A 71 -7.84 10.52 -4.99
CA ARG A 71 -6.56 11.11 -5.36
C ARG A 71 -5.51 10.06 -5.74
N PHE A 72 -5.59 8.87 -5.15
CA PHE A 72 -4.69 7.77 -5.41
C PHE A 72 -5.44 6.45 -5.55
N ALA A 73 -5.08 5.65 -6.55
CA ALA A 73 -5.42 4.24 -6.65
C ALA A 73 -4.13 3.44 -6.49
N ILE A 74 -4.10 2.52 -5.53
CA ILE A 74 -2.86 1.85 -5.13
C ILE A 74 -2.95 0.39 -5.54
N LEU A 75 -2.11 -0.03 -6.48
CA LEU A 75 -2.14 -1.37 -7.06
C LEU A 75 -0.73 -1.86 -7.38
N MET A 76 -0.43 -3.11 -7.03
CA MET A 76 0.86 -3.75 -7.37
C MET A 76 1.00 -4.09 -8.85
N ASP A 77 -0.09 -4.42 -9.53
CA ASP A 77 -0.03 -4.82 -10.94
C ASP A 77 0.26 -3.61 -11.86
N HIS A 78 1.26 -3.76 -12.71
CA HIS A 78 1.70 -2.69 -13.60
C HIS A 78 0.66 -2.39 -14.69
N ALA A 79 0.07 -3.42 -15.30
CA ALA A 79 -0.91 -3.24 -16.38
C ALA A 79 -2.19 -2.59 -15.85
N GLY A 80 -2.65 -2.99 -14.67
CA GLY A 80 -3.76 -2.39 -13.96
C GLY A 80 -3.46 -0.93 -13.58
N ARG A 81 -2.25 -0.59 -13.11
CA ARG A 81 -1.88 0.82 -12.89
C ARG A 81 -1.94 1.65 -14.17
N GLU A 82 -1.41 1.13 -15.28
CA GLU A 82 -1.46 1.83 -16.57
C GLU A 82 -2.89 2.04 -17.07
N MET A 83 -3.74 1.03 -16.92
CA MET A 83 -5.17 1.14 -17.21
C MET A 83 -5.82 2.26 -16.37
N LEU A 84 -5.59 2.26 -15.05
CA LEU A 84 -6.17 3.27 -14.15
C LEU A 84 -5.62 4.68 -14.40
N ARG A 85 -4.33 4.83 -14.78
CA ARG A 85 -3.77 6.12 -15.22
C ARG A 85 -4.52 6.68 -16.43
N ARG A 86 -4.83 5.83 -17.41
CA ARG A 86 -5.65 6.23 -18.57
C ARG A 86 -7.06 6.63 -18.15
N THR A 87 -7.67 5.90 -17.21
CA THR A 87 -8.99 6.24 -16.66
C THR A 87 -9.01 7.60 -15.97
N PHE A 88 -8.03 7.90 -15.11
CA PHE A 88 -7.91 9.22 -14.50
C PHE A 88 -7.70 10.33 -15.54
N ALA A 89 -6.82 10.09 -16.52
CA ALA A 89 -6.54 11.06 -17.58
C ALA A 89 -7.77 11.35 -18.46
N ALA A 90 -8.58 10.33 -18.78
CA ALA A 90 -9.78 10.47 -19.59
C ALA A 90 -10.89 11.30 -18.91
N GLN A 91 -10.85 11.41 -17.58
CA GLN A 91 -11.82 12.16 -16.79
C GLN A 91 -11.32 13.55 -16.39
N GLU A 92 -10.16 13.99 -16.90
CA GLU A 92 -9.46 15.21 -16.47
C GLU A 92 -9.24 15.26 -14.94
N ALA A 93 -9.23 14.09 -14.29
CA ALA A 93 -9.10 13.99 -12.85
C ALA A 93 -7.62 14.08 -12.44
N THR A 94 -7.35 14.69 -11.28
CA THR A 94 -5.99 14.80 -10.72
C THR A 94 -5.49 13.51 -10.05
N GLY A 95 -6.23 12.41 -10.19
CA GLY A 95 -5.91 11.14 -9.55
C GLY A 95 -4.69 10.46 -10.18
N GLN A 96 -4.00 9.63 -9.39
CA GLN A 96 -2.83 8.88 -9.85
C GLN A 96 -2.93 7.41 -9.43
N ALA A 97 -2.53 6.50 -10.33
CA ALA A 97 -2.34 5.11 -9.98
C ALA A 97 -0.86 4.84 -9.65
N VAL A 98 -0.61 4.35 -8.44
CA VAL A 98 0.72 4.18 -7.84
C VAL A 98 0.88 2.77 -7.29
N ALA A 99 2.14 2.34 -7.13
CA ALA A 99 2.42 1.07 -6.46
C ALA A 99 2.42 1.27 -4.93
N PRO A 100 2.08 0.24 -4.14
CA PRO A 100 2.15 0.27 -2.68
C PRO A 100 3.42 0.86 -2.04
N PRO A 101 4.65 0.68 -2.58
CA PRO A 101 5.83 1.36 -2.04
C PRO A 101 5.69 2.89 -1.92
N PHE A 102 4.83 3.52 -2.72
CA PHE A 102 4.54 4.94 -2.61
C PHE A 102 4.07 5.35 -1.21
N LEU A 103 3.26 4.52 -0.53
CA LEU A 103 2.83 4.80 0.84
C LEU A 103 4.00 4.79 1.82
N LEU A 104 4.90 3.82 1.68
CA LEU A 104 6.11 3.73 2.49
C LEU A 104 7.06 4.91 2.20
N TYR A 105 7.08 5.38 0.95
CA TYR A 105 7.88 6.55 0.59
C TYR A 105 7.34 7.82 1.27
N LEU A 106 6.01 8.00 1.33
CA LEU A 106 5.41 9.13 2.05
C LEU A 106 5.76 9.12 3.53
N THR A 107 5.82 7.95 4.18
CA THR A 107 6.23 7.88 5.61
C THR A 107 7.70 8.20 5.79
N MET A 108 8.57 7.77 4.88
CA MET A 108 9.99 8.13 4.88
C MET A 108 10.19 9.64 4.66
N GLN A 109 9.47 10.25 3.72
CA GLN A 109 9.54 11.70 3.47
C GLN A 109 9.00 12.56 4.63
N ALA A 110 8.16 11.99 5.48
CA ALA A 110 7.67 12.64 6.69
C ALA A 110 8.60 12.44 7.90
N ASP A 111 9.83 11.97 7.70
CA ASP A 111 10.82 11.61 8.73
C ASP A 111 10.31 10.56 9.73
N ALA A 112 9.24 9.83 9.39
CA ALA A 112 8.67 8.78 10.25
C ALA A 112 9.39 7.43 10.09
N SER A 113 10.25 7.29 9.08
CA SER A 113 11.12 6.12 8.89
C SER A 113 12.43 6.48 8.18
N SER A 114 13.48 5.70 8.44
CA SER A 114 14.75 5.84 7.71
C SER A 114 14.68 5.18 6.32
N GLN A 115 15.59 5.57 5.42
CA GLN A 115 15.74 4.91 4.11
C GLN A 115 15.98 3.40 4.25
N GLU A 116 16.80 2.97 5.20
CA GLU A 116 17.04 1.55 5.48
C GLU A 116 15.75 0.82 5.88
N ALA A 117 14.92 1.43 6.73
CA ALA A 117 13.63 0.87 7.15
C ALA A 117 12.64 0.81 5.98
N PHE A 118 12.61 1.84 5.13
CA PHE A 118 11.84 1.87 3.89
C PHE A 118 12.23 0.72 2.96
N CYS A 119 13.52 0.56 2.64
CA CYS A 119 14.01 -0.47 1.72
C CYS A 119 13.68 -1.89 2.24
N LYS A 120 13.85 -2.12 3.55
CA LYS A 120 13.46 -3.39 4.19
C LYS A 120 11.96 -3.65 4.11
N ALA A 121 11.13 -2.62 4.37
CA ALA A 121 9.67 -2.76 4.28
C ALA A 121 9.21 -3.08 2.86
N CYS A 122 9.81 -2.44 1.85
CA CYS A 122 9.57 -2.77 0.44
C CYS A 122 9.94 -4.22 0.11
N ALA A 123 11.09 -4.71 0.59
CA ALA A 123 11.50 -6.10 0.36
C ALA A 123 10.54 -7.11 1.04
N GLU A 124 10.10 -6.85 2.28
CA GLU A 124 9.13 -7.69 2.97
C GLU A 124 7.76 -7.68 2.31
N LEU A 125 7.32 -6.52 1.79
CA LEU A 125 6.08 -6.42 1.03
C LEU A 125 6.09 -7.37 -0.18
N LEU A 126 7.17 -7.34 -0.97
CA LEU A 126 7.31 -8.20 -2.16
C LEU A 126 7.36 -9.68 -1.80
N ARG A 127 8.07 -10.02 -0.73
CA ARG A 127 8.14 -11.40 -0.24
C ARG A 127 6.78 -11.89 0.28
N GLY A 128 6.11 -11.07 1.08
CA GLY A 128 4.83 -11.41 1.72
C GLY A 128 3.71 -11.66 0.72
N GLU A 129 3.70 -10.94 -0.39
CA GLU A 129 2.75 -11.15 -1.49
C GLU A 129 3.10 -12.39 -2.35
N GLY A 130 4.24 -13.04 -2.13
CA GLY A 130 4.69 -14.21 -2.88
C GLY A 130 5.30 -13.90 -4.26
N TRP A 131 5.75 -12.67 -4.48
CA TRP A 131 6.25 -12.21 -5.79
C TRP A 131 7.72 -12.58 -5.92
N THR A 132 7.99 -13.78 -6.41
CA THR A 132 9.35 -14.29 -6.65
C THR A 132 9.74 -14.27 -8.14
N GLY A 133 8.81 -13.92 -9.02
CA GLY A 133 9.05 -13.87 -10.47
C GLY A 133 9.83 -12.62 -10.86
N TYR A 134 10.84 -12.78 -11.72
CA TYR A 134 11.75 -11.71 -12.15
C TYR A 134 11.01 -10.42 -12.57
N LYS A 135 10.07 -10.52 -13.51
CA LYS A 135 9.29 -9.35 -14.01
C LYS A 135 8.45 -8.66 -12.94
N ALA A 136 7.92 -9.47 -12.02
CA ALA A 136 7.06 -9.05 -10.93
C ALA A 136 7.86 -8.22 -9.92
N VAL A 137 9.07 -8.67 -9.62
CA VAL A 137 10.02 -7.97 -8.75
C VAL A 137 10.53 -6.69 -9.42
N GLN A 138 10.89 -6.75 -10.71
CA GLN A 138 11.39 -5.60 -11.47
C GLN A 138 10.36 -4.46 -11.56
N ALA A 139 9.11 -4.77 -11.90
CA ALA A 139 8.02 -3.78 -11.98
C ALA A 139 7.65 -3.14 -10.63
N ALA A 140 7.97 -3.81 -9.53
CA ALA A 140 7.81 -3.23 -8.20
C ALA A 140 8.98 -2.32 -7.82
N TRP A 141 10.21 -2.68 -8.18
CA TRP A 141 11.40 -1.85 -7.97
C TRP A 141 11.40 -0.59 -8.82
N GLU A 142 10.91 -0.64 -10.06
CA GLU A 142 10.69 0.56 -10.90
C GLU A 142 9.80 1.61 -10.22
N ALA A 143 8.96 1.20 -9.26
CA ALA A 143 8.08 2.10 -8.53
C ALA A 143 8.68 2.62 -7.22
N ILE A 144 9.92 2.24 -6.88
CA ILE A 144 10.62 2.65 -5.68
C ILE A 144 11.54 3.84 -6.01
N PRO A 145 11.29 5.03 -5.43
CA PRO A 145 11.94 6.27 -5.87
C PRO A 145 13.30 6.53 -5.20
N VAL A 146 13.87 5.56 -4.49
CA VAL A 146 15.15 5.69 -3.78
C VAL A 146 16.04 4.48 -4.01
N ASP A 147 17.34 4.70 -3.92
CA ASP A 147 18.35 3.65 -4.03
C ASP A 147 18.26 2.70 -2.83
N CYS A 148 18.07 1.42 -3.11
CA CYS A 148 17.95 0.34 -2.14
C CYS A 148 18.88 -0.84 -2.50
N ASP A 149 19.93 -0.60 -3.29
CA ASP A 149 20.83 -1.63 -3.82
C ASP A 149 21.51 -2.47 -2.72
N ASP A 150 21.66 -1.91 -1.52
CA ASP A 150 22.23 -2.58 -0.35
C ASP A 150 21.29 -3.62 0.29
N VAL A 151 19.99 -3.57 -0.02
CA VAL A 151 18.96 -4.48 0.51
C VAL A 151 18.53 -5.53 -0.54
N ILE A 152 18.82 -5.29 -1.83
CA ILE A 152 18.30 -6.07 -2.95
C ILE A 152 19.45 -6.81 -3.62
N ASP A 153 19.25 -8.08 -3.94
CA ASP A 153 20.20 -8.80 -4.79
C ASP A 153 20.20 -8.17 -6.20
N ASN A 154 21.37 -7.76 -6.70
CA ASN A 154 21.56 -7.12 -8.00
C ASN A 154 20.80 -7.77 -9.15
N LYS A 155 20.55 -9.09 -9.08
CA LYS A 155 19.76 -9.83 -10.09
C LYS A 155 18.28 -9.42 -10.20
N PHE A 156 17.80 -8.55 -9.31
CA PHE A 156 16.41 -8.09 -9.25
C PHE A 156 16.26 -6.58 -9.51
N LEU A 157 17.38 -5.87 -9.68
CA LEU A 157 17.39 -4.47 -10.05
C LEU A 157 17.15 -4.34 -11.56
N PRO A 158 16.44 -3.30 -12.02
CA PRO A 158 16.40 -2.98 -13.44
C PRO A 158 17.82 -2.62 -13.95
N GLU A 159 18.16 -3.09 -15.16
CA GLU A 159 19.41 -2.71 -15.87
C GLU A 159 19.42 -1.23 -16.26
#